data_AF-A0A7C1Y164-F1
#
_entry.id   AF-A0A7C1Y164-F1
#
_cell.length_a   1.000
_cell.length_b   1.000
_cell.length_c   1.000
_cell.angle_alpha   90.00
_cell.angle_beta   90.00
_cell.angle_gamma   90.00
#
_symmetry.space_group_name_H-M   'P 1'
#
loop_
_entity.id
_entity.type
_entity.pdbx_description
1 polymer ?
#
loop_
_entity_poly.entity_id
_entity_poly.type
_entity_poly.pdbx_seq_one_letter_code
_entity_poly.pdbx_strand_id
1 'polypeptide(L)'
;MGSGGMESRQEEASYGANCWIFSPRPGQANGKIQGRPVKWNWKNCDVKGGNEIPIFGDAMWRGGGPFYDGGNPQSNRITPPQFNGQWAGAGHEMKHFVIERHKNGRVNHMFLDWSAREVDLKELYTLKWHREFNKTGYWTLAGGAQPSIWPEWLRNYRDF
;
A
#
# COMPACT_ATOMS: atom_id res chain seq x y z
N MET A 1 1.96 -7.91 -15.21
CA MET A 1 1.63 -6.70 -15.98
C MET A 1 0.12 -6.52 -15.94
N GLY A 2 -0.35 -5.35 -15.54
CA GLY A 2 -1.79 -5.04 -15.54
C GLY A 2 -2.23 -4.31 -16.80
N SER A 3 -3.53 -4.32 -17.08
CA SER A 3 -4.16 -3.50 -18.11
C SER A 3 -5.00 -2.39 -17.48
N GLY A 4 -5.06 -1.23 -18.13
CA GLY A 4 -5.79 -0.08 -17.61
C GLY A 4 -5.89 1.11 -18.56
N GLY A 5 -6.45 2.22 -18.05
CA GLY A 5 -6.64 3.45 -18.82
C GLY A 5 -7.81 3.40 -19.78
N MET A 6 -7.97 4.47 -20.57
CA MET A 6 -9.10 4.69 -21.47
C MET A 6 -9.17 3.66 -22.62
N GLU A 7 -8.09 2.92 -22.86
CA GLU A 7 -7.97 1.93 -23.93
C GLU A 7 -7.55 0.54 -23.43
N SER A 8 -7.55 0.31 -22.11
CA SER A 8 -7.13 -0.97 -21.52
C SER A 8 -5.74 -1.46 -21.99
N ARG A 9 -4.81 -0.52 -22.21
CA ARG A 9 -3.46 -0.83 -22.65
C ARG A 9 -2.68 -1.53 -21.54
N GLN A 10 -1.65 -2.28 -21.94
CA GLN A 10 -0.65 -2.79 -21.00
C GLN A 10 0.03 -1.60 -20.33
N GLU A 11 -0.04 -1.57 -19.00
CA GLU A 11 0.58 -0.52 -18.21
C GLU A 11 1.83 -1.07 -17.52
N GLU A 12 2.94 -0.39 -17.79
CA GLU A 12 4.21 -0.56 -17.10
C GLU A 12 4.38 0.59 -16.12
N ALA A 13 4.56 0.25 -14.84
CA ALA A 13 4.80 1.22 -13.79
C ALA A 13 6.06 0.85 -13.03
N SER A 14 6.91 1.85 -12.80
CA SER A 14 8.04 1.75 -11.86
C SER A 14 7.67 2.29 -10.48
N TYR A 15 6.71 3.22 -10.45
CA TYR A 15 6.24 3.90 -9.25
C TYR A 15 4.71 4.01 -9.25
N GLY A 16 4.14 4.15 -8.06
CA GLY A 16 2.71 4.27 -7.86
C GLY A 16 2.35 5.24 -6.75
N ALA A 17 1.21 5.90 -6.91
CA ALA A 17 0.66 6.79 -5.91
C ALA A 17 -0.07 6.02 -4.80
N ASN A 18 0.00 6.54 -3.57
CA ASN A 18 -0.97 6.19 -2.55
C ASN A 18 -2.34 6.78 -2.94
N CYS A 19 -3.29 5.95 -3.34
CA CYS A 19 -4.62 6.38 -3.75
C CYS A 19 -5.46 7.05 -2.64
N TRP A 20 -5.02 6.96 -1.38
CA TRP A 20 -5.68 7.63 -0.24
C TRP A 20 -5.39 9.14 -0.18
N ILE A 21 -4.46 9.67 -0.98
CA ILE A 21 -4.21 11.12 -1.06
C ILE A 21 -5.24 11.85 -1.92
N PHE A 22 -6.04 11.11 -2.72
CA PHE A 22 -7.00 11.72 -3.63
C PHE A 22 -8.10 12.48 -2.90
N SER A 23 -8.49 13.62 -3.47
CA SER A 23 -9.67 14.35 -3.04
C SER A 23 -10.90 13.90 -3.83
N PRO A 24 -12.06 13.71 -3.19
CA PRO A 24 -13.29 13.38 -3.90
C PRO A 24 -13.72 14.52 -4.80
N ARG A 25 -14.37 14.20 -5.93
CA ARG A 25 -15.06 15.21 -6.73
C ARG A 25 -16.23 15.80 -5.93
N PRO A 26 -16.68 17.03 -6.22
CA PRO A 26 -17.90 17.58 -5.64
C PRO A 26 -19.05 16.57 -5.71
N GLY A 27 -19.78 16.39 -4.60
CA GLY A 27 -20.88 15.42 -4.49
C GLY A 27 -20.48 13.97 -4.15
N GLN A 28 -19.18 13.63 -4.08
CA GLN A 28 -18.71 12.27 -3.76
C GLN A 28 -18.18 12.09 -2.33
N ALA A 29 -18.37 13.08 -1.45
CA ALA A 29 -17.75 13.13 -0.13
C ALA A 29 -18.07 11.92 0.77
N ASN A 30 -19.25 11.32 0.60
CA ASN A 30 -19.74 10.18 1.38
C ASN A 30 -19.67 8.84 0.62
N GLY A 31 -19.07 8.84 -0.58
CA GLY A 31 -19.03 7.68 -1.46
C GLY A 31 -17.77 6.83 -1.30
N LYS A 32 -17.44 6.14 -2.40
CA LYS A 32 -16.21 5.38 -2.56
C LYS A 32 -15.45 5.86 -3.79
N ILE A 33 -14.11 5.91 -3.71
CA ILE A 33 -13.24 6.07 -4.88
C ILE A 33 -12.57 4.72 -5.12
N GLN A 34 -12.81 4.09 -6.27
CA GLN A 34 -12.22 2.77 -6.62
C GLN A 34 -12.48 1.69 -5.55
N GLY A 35 -13.64 1.72 -4.91
CA GLY A 35 -14.04 0.79 -3.85
C GLY A 35 -13.60 1.18 -2.42
N ARG A 36 -12.84 2.26 -2.27
CA ARG A 36 -12.32 2.75 -0.98
C ARG A 36 -13.18 3.86 -0.37
N PRO A 37 -13.52 3.81 0.94
CA PRO A 37 -14.33 4.86 1.58
C PRO A 37 -13.64 6.23 1.58
N VAL A 38 -14.28 7.24 1.00
CA VAL A 38 -13.72 8.60 0.87
C VAL A 38 -13.39 9.23 2.22
N LYS A 39 -14.11 8.85 3.29
CA LYS A 39 -13.86 9.34 4.65
C LYS A 39 -12.43 9.07 5.15
N TRP A 40 -11.73 8.08 4.60
CA TRP A 40 -10.37 7.72 5.02
C TRP A 40 -9.26 8.46 4.25
N ASN A 41 -9.59 9.18 3.17
CA ASN A 41 -8.61 9.92 2.37
C ASN A 41 -8.01 11.12 3.11
N TRP A 42 -6.74 11.44 2.86
CA TRP A 42 -6.02 12.55 3.48
C TRP A 42 -6.51 13.93 3.02
N LYS A 43 -6.80 14.12 1.73
CA LYS A 43 -7.35 15.34 1.10
C LYS A 43 -6.46 16.59 1.11
N ASN A 44 -5.58 16.75 2.09
CA ASN A 44 -4.60 17.83 2.18
C ASN A 44 -3.28 17.32 2.79
N CYS A 45 -2.23 18.14 2.74
CA CYS A 45 -0.91 17.84 3.30
C CYS A 45 -0.69 18.38 4.72
N ASP A 46 -1.61 19.18 5.26
CA ASP A 46 -1.50 19.74 6.61
C ASP A 46 -1.97 18.73 7.66
N VAL A 47 -1.15 17.71 7.88
CA VAL A 47 -1.45 16.56 8.72
C VAL A 47 -0.26 16.26 9.63
N LYS A 48 -0.53 16.10 10.93
CA LYS A 48 0.49 15.67 11.90
C LYS A 48 0.97 14.24 11.59
N GLY A 49 2.28 14.01 11.74
CA GLY A 49 2.89 12.71 11.46
C GLY A 49 3.06 12.44 9.95
N GLY A 50 3.25 13.48 9.14
CA GLY A 50 3.44 13.37 7.69
C GLY A 50 4.55 12.40 7.27
N ASN A 51 5.59 12.27 8.10
CA ASN A 51 6.72 11.35 7.93
C ASN A 51 6.35 9.85 8.03
N GLU A 52 5.12 9.51 8.46
CA GLU A 52 4.61 8.14 8.49
C GLU A 52 3.59 7.84 7.37
N ILE A 53 3.20 8.86 6.60
CA ILE A 53 2.15 8.78 5.59
C ILE A 53 2.80 8.64 4.20
N PRO A 54 2.79 7.45 3.57
CA PRO A 54 3.36 7.30 2.23
C PRO A 54 2.46 8.01 1.21
N ILE A 55 3.05 8.67 0.22
CA ILE A 55 2.31 9.37 -0.85
C ILE A 55 2.64 8.86 -2.24
N PHE A 56 3.86 8.37 -2.45
CA PHE A 56 4.35 7.85 -3.72
C PHE A 56 5.53 6.91 -3.45
N GLY A 57 5.68 5.84 -4.21
CA GLY A 57 6.80 4.93 -3.99
C GLY A 57 6.94 3.89 -5.09
N ASP A 58 7.95 3.04 -4.95
CA ASP A 58 8.13 1.93 -5.87
C ASP A 58 6.88 1.05 -5.91
N ALA A 59 6.41 0.79 -7.11
CA ALA A 59 5.26 -0.07 -7.32
C ALA A 59 5.33 -0.75 -8.68
N MET A 60 4.68 -1.90 -8.82
CA MET A 60 4.46 -2.56 -10.12
C MET A 60 3.20 -2.03 -10.84
N TRP A 61 2.48 -1.09 -10.22
CA TRP A 61 1.24 -0.50 -10.74
C TRP A 61 1.20 1.01 -10.47
N ARG A 62 0.39 1.74 -11.23
CA ARG A 62 0.23 3.21 -11.10
C ARG A 62 -0.20 3.70 -9.71
N GLY A 63 -0.60 2.79 -8.82
CA GLY A 63 -0.88 3.10 -7.42
C GLY A 63 -1.69 2.02 -6.73
N GLY A 64 -2.07 2.30 -5.50
CA GLY A 64 -2.93 1.46 -4.70
C GLY A 64 -3.30 2.16 -3.41
N GLY A 65 -4.37 1.69 -2.77
CA GLY A 65 -4.72 2.09 -1.42
C GLY A 65 -4.92 0.87 -0.55
N PRO A 66 -3.85 0.21 -0.06
CA PRO A 66 -3.96 -0.92 0.84
C PRO A 66 -4.82 -0.59 2.08
N PHE A 67 -5.67 -1.54 2.48
CA PHE A 67 -6.47 -1.44 3.70
C PHE A 67 -7.07 -2.80 4.09
N TYR A 68 -7.51 -2.90 5.34
CA TYR A 68 -8.24 -4.04 5.87
C TYR A 68 -9.72 -3.94 5.47
N ASP A 69 -10.09 -4.49 4.31
CA ASP A 69 -11.48 -4.42 3.81
C ASP A 69 -12.45 -5.16 4.73
N GLY A 70 -13.45 -4.45 5.24
CA GLY A 70 -14.35 -4.97 6.27
C GLY A 70 -13.64 -5.42 7.56
N GLY A 71 -12.42 -4.95 7.82
CA GLY A 71 -11.58 -5.43 8.93
C GLY A 71 -10.96 -6.81 8.69
N ASN A 72 -11.11 -7.40 7.50
CA ASN A 72 -10.57 -8.72 7.19
C ASN A 72 -9.03 -8.65 6.97
N PRO A 73 -8.22 -9.28 7.84
CA PRO A 73 -6.76 -9.32 7.71
C PRO A 73 -6.25 -10.05 6.48
N GLN A 74 -7.08 -10.88 5.86
CA GLN A 74 -6.75 -11.67 4.68
C GLN A 74 -7.46 -11.17 3.42
N SER A 75 -7.99 -9.94 3.44
CA SER A 75 -8.58 -9.34 2.23
C SER A 75 -7.53 -9.18 1.12
N ASN A 76 -7.97 -9.28 -0.14
CA ASN A 76 -7.11 -9.08 -1.31
C ASN A 76 -6.38 -7.73 -1.29
N ARG A 77 -6.97 -6.73 -0.64
CA ARG A 77 -6.46 -5.36 -0.50
C ARG A 77 -5.17 -5.26 0.33
N ILE A 78 -4.93 -6.20 1.24
CA ILE A 78 -3.82 -6.13 2.21
C ILE A 78 -2.87 -7.34 2.16
N THR A 79 -3.31 -8.49 1.65
CA THR A 79 -2.49 -9.72 1.69
C THR A 79 -1.16 -9.59 0.94
N PRO A 80 -0.07 -10.20 1.48
CA PRO A 80 1.23 -10.16 0.84
C PRO A 80 1.28 -10.94 -0.48
N PRO A 81 2.24 -10.62 -1.37
CA PRO A 81 2.50 -11.39 -2.57
C PRO A 81 3.05 -12.78 -2.22
N GLN A 82 2.63 -13.81 -2.93
CA GLN A 82 3.10 -15.19 -2.71
C GLN A 82 4.52 -15.43 -3.25
N PHE A 83 4.96 -14.62 -4.20
CA PHE A 83 6.31 -14.57 -4.75
C PHE A 83 6.63 -13.13 -5.16
N ASN A 84 7.91 -12.78 -5.25
CA ASN A 84 8.33 -11.44 -5.66
C ASN A 84 7.76 -11.10 -7.05
N GLY A 85 7.12 -9.94 -7.19
CA GLY A 85 6.53 -9.51 -8.46
C GLY A 85 5.16 -10.11 -8.77
N GLN A 86 4.46 -10.75 -7.83
CA GLN A 86 3.12 -11.29 -8.07
C GLN A 86 2.11 -10.21 -8.45
N TRP A 87 1.73 -10.18 -9.73
CA TRP A 87 0.56 -9.47 -10.21
C TRP A 87 -0.71 -10.31 -10.02
N ALA A 88 -1.71 -9.76 -9.33
CA ALA A 88 -3.00 -10.42 -9.10
C ALA A 88 -4.21 -9.55 -9.51
N GLY A 89 -3.98 -8.42 -10.19
CA GLY A 89 -5.02 -7.48 -10.59
C GLY A 89 -5.13 -6.27 -9.67
N ALA A 90 -5.80 -5.21 -10.15
CA ALA A 90 -5.84 -3.90 -9.50
C ALA A 90 -6.48 -3.87 -8.09
N GLY A 91 -7.22 -4.93 -7.73
CA GLY A 91 -7.79 -5.09 -6.38
C GLY A 91 -6.81 -5.63 -5.34
N HIS A 92 -5.58 -5.97 -5.72
CA HIS A 92 -4.56 -6.55 -4.84
C HIS A 92 -3.52 -5.52 -4.39
N GLU A 93 -3.99 -4.50 -3.69
CA GLU A 93 -3.30 -3.21 -3.61
C GLU A 93 -1.98 -3.23 -2.86
N MET A 94 -1.86 -3.98 -1.75
CA MET A 94 -0.58 -4.09 -1.04
C MET A 94 0.49 -4.79 -1.91
N LYS A 95 0.09 -5.75 -2.74
CA LYS A 95 1.02 -6.46 -3.65
C LYS A 95 1.65 -5.52 -4.67
N HIS A 96 1.01 -4.39 -4.97
CA HIS A 96 1.58 -3.41 -5.89
C HIS A 96 2.89 -2.83 -5.34
N PHE A 97 3.01 -2.68 -4.02
CA PHE A 97 4.13 -2.03 -3.34
C PHE A 97 5.12 -3.02 -2.70
N VAL A 98 4.64 -4.20 -2.26
CA VAL A 98 5.52 -5.25 -1.70
C VAL A 98 6.23 -5.98 -2.85
N ILE A 99 7.31 -5.36 -3.33
CA ILE A 99 8.18 -5.91 -4.37
C ILE A 99 9.64 -5.74 -3.96
N GLU A 100 10.42 -6.82 -4.02
CA GLU A 100 11.87 -6.70 -3.86
C GLU A 100 12.42 -6.09 -5.16
N ARG A 101 12.46 -4.75 -5.17
CA ARG A 101 13.02 -3.93 -6.24
C ARG A 101 14.47 -3.57 -5.94
N HIS A 102 14.79 -3.29 -4.68
CA HIS A 102 16.15 -3.02 -4.22
C HIS A 102 16.68 -4.16 -3.37
N LYS A 103 18.01 -4.22 -3.23
CA LYS A 103 18.69 -5.27 -2.45
C LYS A 103 18.17 -5.30 -1.01
N ASN A 104 18.13 -6.49 -0.41
CA ASN A 104 17.77 -6.73 0.99
C ASN A 104 16.30 -6.45 1.35
N GLY A 105 15.37 -6.58 0.39
CA GLY A 105 13.94 -6.45 0.68
C GLY A 105 13.54 -5.03 1.06
N ARG A 106 13.90 -4.05 0.21
CA ARG A 106 13.56 -2.65 0.40
C ARG A 106 12.91 -2.03 -0.83
N VAL A 107 12.12 -1.00 -0.58
CA VAL A 107 11.51 -0.10 -1.55
C VAL A 107 11.72 1.35 -1.14
N ASN A 108 11.73 2.27 -2.10
CA ASN A 108 11.78 3.70 -1.86
C ASN A 108 10.36 4.26 -1.79
N HIS A 109 10.09 5.08 -0.76
CA HIS A 109 8.83 5.80 -0.63
C HIS A 109 9.08 7.25 -0.24
N MET A 110 8.25 8.12 -0.81
CA MET A 110 8.07 9.51 -0.43
C MET A 110 6.90 9.62 0.54
N PHE A 111 7.03 10.51 1.52
CA PHE A 111 6.09 10.73 2.60
C PHE A 111 5.43 12.11 2.50
N LEU A 112 4.34 12.32 3.24
CA LEU A 112 3.52 13.54 3.16
C LEU A 112 4.28 14.80 3.63
N ASP A 113 5.32 14.63 4.45
CA ASP A 113 6.25 15.70 4.84
C ASP A 113 7.32 16.00 3.77
N TRP A 114 7.19 15.42 2.58
CA TRP A 114 8.11 15.53 1.44
C TRP A 114 9.49 14.89 1.66
N SER A 115 9.67 14.13 2.74
CA SER A 115 10.84 13.27 2.89
C SER A 115 10.74 12.05 1.99
N ALA A 116 11.90 11.49 1.62
CA ALA A 116 11.99 10.22 0.92
C ALA A 116 12.99 9.32 1.65
N ARG A 117 12.67 8.03 1.78
CA ARG A 117 13.55 7.03 2.38
C ARG A 117 13.29 5.64 1.86
N GLU A 118 14.24 4.75 2.12
CA GLU A 118 14.02 3.32 2.04
C GLU A 118 13.03 2.87 3.12
N VAL A 119 12.21 1.88 2.76
CA VAL A 119 11.22 1.20 3.58
C VAL A 119 11.42 -0.29 3.38
N ASP A 120 11.51 -1.04 4.47
CA ASP A 120 11.60 -2.51 4.39
C ASP A 120 10.25 -3.10 3.97
N LEU A 121 10.24 -4.24 3.25
CA LEU A 121 9.00 -4.79 2.67
C LEU A 121 7.88 -5.03 3.70
N LYS A 122 8.23 -5.47 4.91
CA LYS A 122 7.26 -5.70 5.99
C LYS A 122 6.90 -4.40 6.73
N GLU A 123 7.77 -3.37 6.69
CA GLU A 123 7.47 -2.05 7.25
C GLU A 123 6.32 -1.36 6.51
N LEU A 124 6.09 -1.67 5.22
CA LEU A 124 4.92 -1.16 4.47
C LEU A 124 3.58 -1.42 5.20
N TYR A 125 3.50 -2.45 6.04
CA TYR A 125 2.30 -2.78 6.83
C TYR A 125 2.14 -1.94 8.10
N THR A 126 3.17 -1.21 8.51
CA THR A 126 3.13 -0.31 9.67
C THR A 126 2.95 1.15 9.25
N LEU A 127 3.02 1.48 7.96
CA LEU A 127 2.82 2.85 7.45
C LEU A 127 1.36 3.31 7.54
N LYS A 128 1.16 4.63 7.68
CA LYS A 128 -0.18 5.24 7.79
C LYS A 128 -0.78 5.54 6.41
N TRP A 129 -1.15 4.50 5.66
CA TRP A 129 -1.71 4.63 4.30
C TRP A 129 -2.93 5.55 4.22
N HIS A 130 -3.82 5.48 5.20
CA HIS A 130 -5.04 6.30 5.30
C HIS A 130 -5.31 6.72 6.74
N ARG A 131 -6.25 7.65 6.95
CA ARG A 131 -6.56 8.26 8.27
C ARG A 131 -6.81 7.21 9.36
N GLU A 132 -7.58 6.18 9.02
CA GLU A 132 -7.93 5.08 9.93
C GLU A 132 -7.07 3.81 9.78
N PHE A 133 -5.90 3.88 9.13
CA PHE A 133 -5.12 2.67 8.85
C PHE A 133 -4.60 2.05 10.15
N ASN A 134 -4.81 0.74 10.31
CA ASN A 134 -4.36 -0.01 11.48
C ASN A 134 -2.88 -0.37 11.33
N LYS A 135 -2.00 0.41 11.97
CA LYS A 135 -0.54 0.23 11.96
C LYS A 135 -0.07 -0.94 12.83
N THR A 136 -0.95 -1.54 13.62
CA THR A 136 -0.69 -2.71 14.48
C THR A 136 -1.57 -3.89 14.06
N GLY A 137 -1.86 -3.98 12.76
CA GLY A 137 -2.73 -5.01 12.19
C GLY A 137 -2.05 -6.37 12.09
N TYR A 138 -2.80 -7.36 11.62
CA TYR A 138 -2.41 -8.78 11.58
C TYR A 138 -1.03 -9.09 10.95
N TRP A 139 -0.60 -8.28 9.99
CA TRP A 139 0.69 -8.44 9.29
C TRP A 139 1.84 -7.67 9.95
N THR A 140 1.76 -7.41 11.26
CA THR A 140 2.77 -6.67 12.03
C THR A 140 3.13 -7.43 13.31
N LEU A 141 4.32 -7.18 13.86
CA LEU A 141 4.77 -7.72 15.14
C LEU A 141 3.77 -7.37 16.26
N ALA A 142 3.31 -6.12 16.29
CA ALA A 142 2.30 -5.67 17.26
C ALA A 142 0.95 -6.39 17.10
N GLY A 143 0.63 -6.84 15.88
CA GLY A 143 -0.54 -7.68 15.59
C GLY A 143 -0.30 -9.19 15.78
N GLY A 144 0.88 -9.59 16.24
CA GLY A 144 1.23 -10.99 16.52
C GLY A 144 1.75 -11.77 15.31
N ALA A 145 2.11 -11.11 14.22
CA ALA A 145 2.68 -11.78 13.04
C ALA A 145 3.92 -12.60 13.41
N GLN A 146 3.91 -13.88 13.06
CA GLN A 146 5.05 -14.79 13.19
C GLN A 146 5.69 -15.04 11.82
N PRO A 147 7.00 -15.36 11.74
CA PRO A 147 7.65 -15.67 10.46
C PRO A 147 6.88 -16.70 9.61
N SER A 148 6.24 -17.69 10.23
CA SER A 148 5.49 -18.74 9.52
C SER A 148 4.26 -18.27 8.76
N ILE A 149 3.62 -17.16 9.16
CA ILE A 149 2.42 -16.65 8.47
C ILE A 149 2.76 -15.92 7.18
N TRP A 150 4.01 -15.48 7.02
CA TRP A 150 4.49 -14.85 5.80
C TRP A 150 4.71 -15.89 4.69
N PRO A 151 4.46 -15.51 3.42
CA PRO A 151 4.94 -16.27 2.27
C PRO A 151 6.44 -16.55 2.38
N GLU A 152 6.89 -17.71 1.91
CA GLU A 152 8.24 -18.24 2.16
C GLU A 152 9.35 -17.23 1.85
N TRP A 153 9.25 -16.55 0.70
CA TRP A 153 10.24 -15.56 0.26
C TRP A 153 10.31 -14.32 1.17
N LEU A 154 9.22 -13.99 1.88
CA LEU A 154 9.19 -12.85 2.81
C LEU A 154 9.72 -13.20 4.19
N ARG A 155 9.83 -14.49 4.56
CA ARG A 155 10.14 -14.91 5.94
C ARG A 155 11.48 -14.40 6.44
N ASN A 156 12.45 -14.27 5.54
CA ASN A 156 13.83 -13.90 5.88
C ASN A 156 14.06 -12.38 5.97
N TYR A 157 13.09 -11.54 5.58
CA TYR A 157 13.20 -10.10 5.78
C TYR A 157 12.81 -9.69 7.20
N ARG A 158 13.35 -8.56 7.64
CA ARG A 158 13.12 -7.98 8.96
C ARG A 158 11.63 -7.77 9.24
N ASP A 159 11.18 -8.20 10.43
CA ASP A 159 9.82 -7.98 10.93
C ASP A 159 9.65 -6.59 11.57
N PHE A 160 8.42 -6.07 11.53
CA PHE A 160 8.02 -4.73 11.98
C PHE A 160 6.67 -4.76 12.70
#